data_AF-A0A1Z4LTT0-F1
#
_entry.id   AF-A0A1Z4LTT0-F1
#
_cell.length_a   1.000
_cell.length_b   1.000
_cell.length_c   1.000
_cell.angle_alpha   90.00
_cell.angle_beta   90.00
_cell.angle_gamma   90.00
#
_symmetry.space_group_name_H-M   'P 1'
#
loop_
_entity.id
_entity.type
_entity.pdbx_description
1 polymer ?
#
loop_
_entity_poly.entity_id
_entity_poly.type
_entity_poly.pdbx_seq_one_letter_code
_entity_poly.pdbx_strand_id
1 'polypeptide(L)'
;MLRIKSRLPRLTNLFQRQNIDINKHKTAFVNSVDLWNQAAPRVSDNFPKFYAANVREGLSADNAIRKARVDSFNLKARGLFNICIREKYYINRLLNYPKYSRQWKRKCIDIDQNRRRLAINKVLLKREVIN
;
A
#
# COMPACT_ATOMS: atom_id res chain seq x y z
N MET A 1 -11.29 11.70 -18.94
CA MET A 1 -11.46 10.23 -19.07
C MET A 1 -10.19 9.45 -19.47
N LEU A 2 -9.09 10.09 -19.92
CA LEU A 2 -7.85 9.44 -20.37
C LEU A 2 -6.94 8.87 -19.24
N ARG A 3 -7.06 9.39 -18.01
CA ARG A 3 -6.14 9.06 -16.89
C ARG A 3 -6.32 7.66 -16.32
N ILE A 4 -7.51 7.06 -16.45
CA ILE A 4 -7.80 5.69 -15.97
C ILE A 4 -7.35 4.65 -17.01
N LYS A 5 -7.51 4.95 -18.31
CA LYS A 5 -7.14 4.03 -19.41
C LYS A 5 -5.63 3.73 -19.48
N SER A 6 -4.75 4.63 -19.03
CA SER A 6 -3.28 4.39 -19.04
C SER A 6 -2.78 3.56 -17.84
N ARG A 7 -3.62 3.37 -16.83
CA ARG A 7 -3.17 2.95 -15.49
C ARG A 7 -3.23 1.46 -15.26
N LEU A 8 -4.35 0.83 -15.59
CA LEU A 8 -4.52 -0.62 -15.44
C LEU A 8 -3.51 -1.38 -16.30
N PRO A 9 -3.31 -1.06 -17.60
CA PRO A 9 -2.30 -1.75 -18.41
C PRO A 9 -0.88 -1.61 -17.84
N ARG A 10 -0.52 -0.41 -17.32
CA ARG A 10 0.80 -0.21 -16.70
C ARG A 10 0.97 -1.07 -15.46
N LEU A 11 0.01 -1.04 -14.54
CA LEU A 11 0.09 -1.84 -13.32
C LEU A 11 0.13 -3.33 -13.65
N THR A 12 -0.72 -3.80 -14.56
CA THR A 12 -0.69 -5.18 -15.05
C THR A 12 0.69 -5.55 -15.58
N ASN A 13 1.29 -4.73 -16.45
CA ASN A 13 2.64 -4.95 -16.98
C ASN A 13 3.70 -4.99 -15.86
N LEU A 14 3.57 -4.16 -14.83
CA LEU A 14 4.50 -4.17 -13.70
C LEU A 14 4.39 -5.45 -12.86
N PHE A 15 3.18 -5.98 -12.64
CA PHE A 15 2.99 -7.28 -11.99
C PHE A 15 3.53 -8.44 -12.85
N GLN A 16 3.25 -8.42 -14.15
CA GLN A 16 3.76 -9.43 -15.10
C GLN A 16 5.29 -9.46 -15.13
N ARG A 17 5.96 -8.30 -15.12
CA ARG A 17 7.43 -8.21 -15.02
C ARG A 17 8.01 -8.81 -13.74
N GLN A 18 7.18 -9.02 -12.71
CA GLN A 18 7.58 -9.66 -11.46
C GLN A 18 7.10 -11.12 -11.37
N ASN A 19 6.60 -11.69 -12.47
CA ASN A 19 6.02 -13.04 -12.54
C ASN A 19 4.84 -13.24 -11.56
N ILE A 20 4.04 -12.20 -11.32
CA ILE A 20 2.83 -12.28 -10.49
C ILE A 20 1.60 -12.26 -11.39
N ASP A 21 0.79 -13.32 -11.31
CA ASP A 21 -0.52 -13.40 -11.96
C ASP A 21 -1.57 -12.59 -11.18
N ILE A 22 -2.04 -11.48 -11.75
CA ILE A 22 -3.03 -10.61 -11.12
C ILE A 22 -4.37 -11.31 -10.84
N ASN A 23 -4.71 -12.38 -11.56
CA ASN A 23 -5.95 -13.13 -11.34
C ASN A 23 -5.87 -14.00 -10.08
N LYS A 24 -4.67 -14.47 -9.73
CA LYS A 24 -4.39 -15.18 -8.46
C LYS A 24 -4.13 -14.21 -7.30
N HIS A 25 -3.73 -12.97 -7.61
CA HIS A 25 -3.36 -11.95 -6.63
C HIS A 25 -4.26 -10.70 -6.68
N LYS A 26 -5.58 -10.88 -6.83
CA LYS A 26 -6.56 -9.80 -6.99
C LYS A 26 -6.48 -8.73 -5.89
N THR A 27 -6.37 -9.15 -4.63
CA THR A 27 -6.23 -8.23 -3.48
C THR A 27 -5.00 -7.35 -3.59
N ALA A 28 -3.87 -7.94 -4.02
CA ALA A 28 -2.63 -7.19 -4.21
C ALA A 28 -2.76 -6.20 -5.37
N PHE A 29 -3.41 -6.60 -6.47
CA PHE A 29 -3.68 -5.71 -7.59
C PHE A 29 -4.57 -4.53 -7.20
N VAL A 30 -5.66 -4.77 -6.45
CA VAL A 30 -6.53 -3.69 -5.92
C VAL A 30 -5.77 -2.78 -4.96
N ASN A 31 -4.87 -3.32 -4.13
CA ASN A 31 -4.03 -2.51 -3.25
C ASN A 31 -3.01 -1.65 -4.02
N SER A 32 -2.36 -2.20 -5.05
CA SER A 32 -1.54 -1.43 -5.99
C SER A 32 -2.37 -0.32 -6.64
N VAL A 33 -3.64 -0.63 -6.91
CA VAL A 33 -4.55 0.34 -7.49
C VAL A 33 -4.87 1.48 -6.50
N ASP A 34 -5.22 1.19 -5.26
CA ASP A 34 -5.43 2.23 -4.26
C ASP A 34 -4.17 3.09 -4.05
N LEU A 35 -2.99 2.45 -4.02
CA LEU A 35 -1.72 3.12 -3.78
C LEU A 35 -1.38 4.16 -4.87
N TRP A 36 -1.68 3.85 -6.13
CA TRP A 36 -1.52 4.81 -7.22
C TRP A 36 -2.41 6.04 -7.03
N ASN A 37 -3.66 5.86 -6.60
CA ASN A 37 -4.54 6.99 -6.32
C ASN A 37 -4.06 7.82 -5.13
N GLN A 38 -3.31 7.22 -4.21
CA GLN A 38 -2.79 7.91 -3.03
C GLN A 38 -1.51 8.73 -3.33
N ALA A 39 -0.55 8.15 -4.06
CA ALA A 39 0.81 8.71 -4.13
C ALA A 39 1.54 8.41 -5.45
N ALA A 40 0.81 8.39 -6.58
CA ALA A 40 1.39 8.18 -7.90
C ALA A 40 2.44 9.23 -8.31
N PRO A 41 3.38 8.87 -9.22
CA PRO A 41 3.55 7.54 -9.82
C PRO A 41 4.54 6.63 -9.06
N ARG A 42 5.48 7.21 -8.30
CA ARG A 42 6.65 6.47 -7.77
C ARG A 42 6.30 5.40 -6.73
N VAL A 43 5.33 5.66 -5.85
CA VAL A 43 4.96 4.74 -4.76
C VAL A 43 4.25 3.51 -5.32
N SER A 44 3.36 3.70 -6.30
CA SER A 44 2.63 2.62 -6.96
C SER A 44 3.47 1.79 -7.91
N ASP A 45 4.43 2.39 -8.62
CA ASP A 45 5.31 1.64 -9.53
C ASP A 45 6.20 0.64 -8.78
N ASN A 46 6.59 0.95 -7.54
CA ASN A 46 7.43 0.07 -6.72
C ASN A 46 6.65 -1.07 -6.04
N PHE A 47 5.33 -0.94 -5.90
CA PHE A 47 4.54 -1.91 -5.14
C PHE A 47 4.63 -3.34 -5.70
N PRO A 48 4.50 -3.59 -7.02
CA PRO A 48 4.60 -4.93 -7.57
C PRO A 48 5.95 -5.60 -7.25
N LYS A 49 7.05 -4.84 -7.30
CA LYS A 49 8.39 -5.31 -6.97
C LYS A 49 8.49 -5.75 -5.50
N PHE A 50 8.04 -4.89 -4.58
CA PHE A 50 8.09 -5.21 -3.14
C PHE A 50 7.14 -6.36 -2.78
N TYR A 51 5.95 -6.40 -3.40
CA TYR A 51 5.01 -7.49 -3.21
C TYR A 51 5.59 -8.83 -3.63
N ALA A 52 6.17 -8.91 -4.83
CA ALA A 52 6.82 -10.12 -5.33
C ALA A 52 8.03 -10.54 -4.48
N ALA A 53 8.79 -9.59 -3.93
CA ALA A 53 9.87 -9.92 -2.98
C ALA A 53 9.30 -10.58 -1.71
N ASN A 54 8.28 -9.99 -1.10
CA ASN A 54 7.67 -10.52 0.12
C ASN A 54 7.01 -11.90 -0.10
N VAL A 55 6.36 -12.13 -1.26
CA VAL A 55 5.81 -13.44 -1.61
C VAL A 55 6.92 -14.49 -1.73
N ARG A 56 8.04 -14.15 -2.37
CA ARG A 56 9.21 -15.05 -2.48
C ARG A 56 9.86 -15.35 -1.13
N GLU A 57 9.78 -14.41 -0.18
CA GLU A 57 10.21 -14.60 1.21
C GLU A 57 9.22 -15.44 2.05
N GLY A 58 8.11 -15.92 1.46
CA GLY A 58 7.15 -16.77 2.14
C GLY A 58 6.17 -16.02 3.06
N LEU A 59 6.08 -14.69 2.96
CA LEU A 59 5.07 -13.94 3.71
C LEU A 59 3.67 -14.33 3.23
N SER A 60 2.73 -14.43 4.18
CA SER A 60 1.31 -14.57 3.85
C SER A 60 0.87 -13.42 2.94
N ALA A 61 -0.11 -13.68 2.06
CA ALA A 61 -0.57 -12.70 1.08
C ALA A 61 -0.91 -11.34 1.72
N ASP A 62 -1.54 -11.36 2.89
CA ASP A 62 -1.94 -10.17 3.62
C ASP A 62 -0.75 -9.38 4.19
N ASN A 63 0.23 -10.07 4.77
CA ASN A 63 1.46 -9.45 5.27
C ASN A 63 2.34 -8.95 4.14
N ALA A 64 2.43 -9.69 3.04
CA ALA A 64 3.14 -9.29 1.84
C ALA A 64 2.57 -7.99 1.26
N ILE A 65 1.24 -7.84 1.23
CA ILE A 65 0.58 -6.59 0.84
C ILE A 65 0.93 -5.47 1.80
N ARG A 66 0.74 -5.66 3.13
CA ARG A 66 1.02 -4.62 4.12
C ARG A 66 2.46 -4.11 3.99
N LYS A 67 3.42 -5.02 3.98
CA LYS A 67 4.85 -4.69 3.89
C LYS A 67 5.17 -4.00 2.57
N ALA A 68 4.65 -4.48 1.44
CA ALA A 68 4.86 -3.84 0.14
C ALA A 68 4.29 -2.42 0.10
N ARG A 69 3.10 -2.18 0.68
CA ARG A 69 2.55 -0.83 0.79
C ARG A 69 3.47 0.09 1.57
N VAL A 70 4.01 -0.36 2.70
CA VAL A 70 4.91 0.44 3.55
C VAL A 70 6.23 0.73 2.83
N ASP A 71 6.85 -0.30 2.26
CA ASP A 71 8.18 -0.21 1.63
C ASP A 71 8.14 0.63 0.33
N SER A 72 6.98 0.72 -0.32
CA SER A 72 6.74 1.63 -1.44
C SER A 72 6.82 3.12 -1.10
N PHE A 73 6.61 3.51 0.17
CA PHE A 73 6.66 4.92 0.56
C PHE A 73 8.07 5.38 0.92
N ASN A 74 8.37 6.63 0.55
CA ASN A 74 9.56 7.31 1.05
C ASN A 74 9.25 8.07 2.36
N LEU A 75 10.30 8.36 3.14
CA LEU A 75 10.21 9.15 4.37
C LEU A 75 10.09 10.68 4.12
N LYS A 76 9.70 11.07 2.91
CA LYS A 76 9.45 12.46 2.49
C LYS A 76 7.96 12.71 2.18
N ALA A 77 7.06 11.78 2.53
CA ALA A 77 5.61 11.88 2.32
C ALA A 77 4.92 12.93 3.21
N ARG A 78 5.25 14.22 3.01
CA ARG A 78 4.79 15.35 3.84
C ARG A 78 3.26 15.42 3.98
N GLY A 79 2.52 15.17 2.90
CA GLY A 79 1.05 15.17 2.94
C GLY A 79 0.48 14.15 3.92
N LEU A 80 1.04 12.93 3.95
CA LEU A 80 0.65 11.92 4.93
C LEU A 80 1.05 12.31 6.35
N PHE A 81 2.25 12.87 6.53
CA PHE A 81 2.70 13.28 7.86
C PHE A 81 1.84 14.39 8.45
N ASN A 82 1.36 15.33 7.62
CA ASN A 82 0.42 16.37 8.04
C ASN A 82 -0.91 15.79 8.53
N ILE A 83 -1.40 14.70 7.91
CA ILE A 83 -2.58 13.97 8.39
C ILE A 83 -2.26 13.30 9.73
N CYS A 84 -1.12 12.64 9.85
CA CYS A 84 -0.73 11.93 11.07
C CYS A 84 -0.57 12.83 12.31
N ILE A 85 -0.24 14.11 12.14
CA ILE A 85 -0.14 15.07 13.25
C ILE A 85 -1.48 15.72 13.62
N ARG A 86 -2.49 15.65 12.74
CA ARG A 86 -3.77 16.35 12.92
C ARG A 86 -4.89 15.44 13.39
N GLU A 87 -4.97 14.22 12.88
CA GLU A 87 -6.09 13.34 13.20
C GLU A 87 -5.81 12.52 14.46
N LYS A 88 -6.76 12.54 15.42
CA LYS A 88 -6.70 11.81 16.70
C LYS A 88 -6.33 10.33 16.53
N TYR A 89 -6.83 9.70 15.47
CA TYR A 89 -6.54 8.29 15.16
C TYR A 89 -5.03 7.99 15.08
N TYR A 90 -4.26 8.87 14.43
CA TYR A 90 -2.81 8.70 14.28
C TYR A 90 -2.06 9.21 15.50
N ILE A 91 -2.47 10.36 16.06
CA ILE A 91 -1.82 10.99 17.23
C ILE A 91 -1.68 9.96 18.35
N ASN A 92 -2.77 9.31 18.75
CA ASN A 92 -2.79 8.35 19.85
C ASN A 92 -1.86 7.14 19.60
N ARG A 93 -1.68 6.74 18.34
CA ARG A 93 -0.83 5.60 17.95
C ARG A 93 0.64 5.97 17.76
N LEU A 94 0.95 7.27 17.80
CA LEU A 94 2.28 7.82 17.57
C LEU A 94 2.87 8.49 18.81
N LEU A 95 2.14 8.53 19.94
CA LEU A 95 2.55 9.20 21.18
C LEU A 95 3.94 8.77 21.68
N ASN A 96 4.27 7.48 21.53
CA ASN A 96 5.54 6.92 22.01
C ASN A 96 6.72 7.13 21.05
N TYR A 97 6.54 7.88 19.96
CA TYR A 97 7.58 8.13 18.97
C TYR A 97 7.90 9.62 18.89
N PRO A 98 9.18 10.03 18.94
CA PRO A 98 9.55 11.43 18.80
C PRO A 98 9.05 11.98 17.45
N LYS A 99 8.29 13.08 17.50
CA LYS A 99 7.63 13.67 16.33
C LYS A 99 8.62 13.86 15.18
N TYR A 100 8.24 13.43 13.97
CA TYR A 100 9.05 13.48 12.74
C TYR A 100 10.38 12.69 12.73
N SER A 101 10.70 11.95 13.80
CA SER A 101 11.82 11.00 13.77
C SER A 101 11.65 9.96 12.66
N ARG A 102 12.75 9.31 12.27
CA ARG A 102 12.71 8.21 11.28
C ARG A 102 11.71 7.12 11.68
N GLN A 103 11.67 6.79 12.96
CA GLN A 103 10.74 5.80 13.51
C GLN A 103 9.29 6.29 13.46
N TRP A 104 9.04 7.54 13.87
CA TRP A 104 7.70 8.15 13.79
C TRP A 104 7.17 8.15 12.34
N LYS A 105 8.01 8.54 11.37
CA LYS A 105 7.62 8.57 9.95
C LYS A 105 7.28 7.17 9.42
N ARG A 106 8.13 6.18 9.73
CA ARG A 106 7.87 4.76 9.38
C ARG A 106 6.57 4.27 10.01
N LYS A 107 6.35 4.58 11.29
CA LYS A 107 5.15 4.16 12.01
C LYS A 107 3.89 4.82 11.47
N CYS A 108 3.95 6.11 11.14
CA CYS A 108 2.84 6.82 10.49
C CYS A 108 2.46 6.17 9.14
N ILE A 109 3.45 5.85 8.30
CA ILE A 109 3.23 5.11 7.05
C ILE A 109 2.58 3.76 7.33
N ASP A 110 3.14 2.95 8.23
CA ASP A 110 2.60 1.63 8.59
C ASP A 110 1.13 1.72 9.05
N ILE A 111 0.81 2.65 9.95
CA ILE A 111 -0.55 2.83 10.46
C ILE A 111 -1.52 3.18 9.33
N ASP A 112 -1.17 4.13 8.46
CA ASP A 112 -2.04 4.55 7.35
C ASP A 112 -2.23 3.45 6.32
N GLN A 113 -1.14 2.81 5.91
CA GLN A 113 -1.17 1.76 4.90
C GLN A 113 -1.90 0.51 5.40
N ASN A 114 -1.74 0.16 6.67
CA ASN A 114 -2.49 -0.93 7.28
C ASN A 114 -3.99 -0.60 7.37
N ARG A 115 -4.36 0.63 7.74
CA ARG A 115 -5.77 1.08 7.76
C ARG A 115 -6.42 0.93 6.38
N ARG A 116 -5.73 1.36 5.32
CA ARG A 116 -6.22 1.26 3.93
C ARG A 116 -6.36 -0.19 3.46
N ARG A 117 -5.35 -1.03 3.72
CA ARG A 117 -5.40 -2.46 3.43
C ARG A 117 -6.62 -3.12 4.09
N LEU A 118 -6.85 -2.87 5.38
CA LEU A 118 -8.00 -3.43 6.10
C LEU A 118 -9.33 -2.97 5.51
N ALA A 119 -9.45 -1.69 5.13
CA ALA A 119 -10.65 -1.17 4.49
C ALA A 119 -10.89 -1.84 3.12
N ILE A 120 -9.85 -2.04 2.31
CA ILE A 120 -9.94 -2.75 1.04
C ILE A 120 -10.36 -4.20 1.26
N ASN A 121 -9.70 -4.93 2.16
CA ASN A 121 -10.02 -6.32 2.45
C ASN A 121 -11.48 -6.47 2.90
N LYS A 122 -11.97 -5.58 3.77
CA LYS A 122 -13.38 -5.57 4.20
C LYS A 122 -14.35 -5.45 3.02
N VAL A 123 -14.06 -4.59 2.04
CA VAL A 123 -14.90 -4.41 0.85
C VAL A 123 -14.82 -5.63 -0.08
N LEU A 124 -13.63 -6.21 -0.26
CA LEU A 124 -13.44 -7.38 -1.12
C LEU A 124 -14.10 -8.64 -0.55
N LEU A 125 -14.03 -8.85 0.77
CA LEU A 125 -14.74 -9.91 1.47
C LEU A 125 -16.26 -9.76 1.31
N LYS A 126 -16.80 -8.55 1.54
CA LYS A 126 -18.24 -8.27 1.36
C LYS A 126 -18.73 -8.52 -0.07
N ARG A 127 -17.83 -8.46 -1.06
CA ARG A 127 -18.14 -8.66 -2.48
C ARG A 127 -17.77 -10.06 -2.98
N GLU A 128 -17.38 -10.98 -2.10
CA GLU A 128 -16.99 -12.36 -2.45
C GLU A 128 -15.87 -12.41 -3.51
N VAL A 129 -15.02 -11.38 -3.56
CA VAL A 129 -13.85 -11.33 -4.45
C VAL A 129 -12.71 -12.18 -3.90
N ILE A 130 -12.71 -12.35 -2.58
CA ILE A 130 -11.78 -13.17 -1.81
C ILE A 130 -12.55 -13.96 -0.75
N ASN A 131 -12.02 -15.14 -0.42
CA ASN A 131 -12.54 -16.05 0.60
C ASN A 131 -11.80 -15.84 1.93
#